data_AF-A0A952GVI6-F1
#
_entry.id   AF-A0A952GVI6-F1
#
_cell.length_a   1.000
_cell.length_b   1.000
_cell.length_c   1.000
_cell.angle_alpha   90.00
_cell.angle_beta   90.00
_cell.angle_gamma   90.00
#
_symmetry.space_group_name_H-M   'P 1'
#
loop_
_entity.id
_entity.type
_entity.pdbx_description
1 polymer ?
#
loop_
_entity_poly.entity_id
_entity_poly.type
_entity_poly.pdbx_seq_one_letter_code
_entity_poly.pdbx_strand_id
1 'polypeptide(L)'
;MNRNPLASICAALAAAFLAQPAAAQQAGPLPPIAPGNTLLTVSAEGRTTHAPELAVFSAGVTTQGTTAGEALGANSTAMARVIAELKRAGIAERDIQTSNLAVNPVYSNPVREASGEERVPRIVGYRATNTVSVRQRKLGDFGKVIDTLVAAGANEVNGPNFQLDDQDPALD
;
A
#
# COMPACT_ATOMS: atom_id res chain seq x y z
N MET A 1 -62.86 -26.46 41.54
CA MET A 1 -63.76 -26.54 40.36
C MET A 1 -64.65 -25.32 40.34
N ASN A 2 -64.35 -24.31 39.51
CA ASN A 2 -65.30 -23.57 38.65
C ASN A 2 -64.71 -22.24 38.16
N ARG A 3 -65.08 -21.90 36.92
CA ARG A 3 -64.39 -21.04 35.94
C ARG A 3 -65.06 -19.66 35.83
N ASN A 4 -64.23 -18.62 35.59
CA ASN A 4 -64.47 -17.35 34.84
C ASN A 4 -65.56 -16.38 35.40
N PRO A 5 -65.70 -15.08 34.97
CA PRO A 5 -65.17 -14.40 33.76
C PRO A 5 -64.74 -12.90 33.89
N LEU A 6 -64.27 -12.36 32.75
CA LEU A 6 -63.97 -10.99 32.29
C LEU A 6 -64.70 -9.80 32.96
N ALA A 7 -63.98 -8.67 33.18
CA ALA A 7 -64.46 -7.30 32.91
C ALA A 7 -63.37 -6.20 33.08
N SER A 8 -63.34 -5.28 32.11
CA SER A 8 -63.05 -3.82 32.19
C SER A 8 -61.65 -3.33 32.61
N ILE A 9 -60.85 -2.79 31.69
CA ILE A 9 -60.84 -1.39 31.18
C ILE A 9 -60.65 -0.35 32.31
N CYS A 10 -59.44 0.17 32.43
CA CYS A 10 -59.17 1.54 32.88
C CYS A 10 -57.96 2.07 32.11
N ALA A 11 -58.26 2.88 31.09
CA ALA A 11 -57.32 3.81 30.50
C ALA A 11 -57.12 4.97 31.48
N ALA A 12 -55.87 5.22 31.88
CA ALA A 12 -55.46 6.52 32.41
C ALA A 12 -53.95 6.72 32.24
N LEU A 13 -53.61 7.61 31.31
CA LEU A 13 -52.60 8.67 31.42
C LEU A 13 -51.23 8.29 32.01
N ALA A 14 -50.20 8.21 31.15
CA ALA A 14 -49.35 9.34 30.78
C ALA A 14 -48.25 9.65 31.82
N ALA A 15 -47.04 9.83 31.29
CA ALA A 15 -45.79 10.22 31.95
C ALA A 15 -44.98 9.11 32.63
N ALA A 16 -44.10 8.45 31.87
CA ALA A 16 -42.74 8.08 32.31
C ALA A 16 -41.94 7.46 31.16
N PHE A 17 -41.69 8.24 30.10
CA PHE A 17 -40.77 7.86 29.02
C PHE A 17 -39.60 8.84 28.93
N LEU A 18 -38.97 9.14 30.07
CA LEU A 18 -37.73 9.92 30.11
C LEU A 18 -36.70 9.23 31.00
N ALA A 19 -35.55 8.97 30.38
CA ALA A 19 -34.27 8.58 30.98
C ALA A 19 -34.18 7.17 31.59
N GLN A 20 -33.97 6.17 30.72
CA GLN A 20 -33.13 5.04 31.14
C GLN A 20 -31.67 5.54 31.16
N PRO A 21 -30.99 5.52 32.32
CA PRO A 21 -29.56 5.80 32.33
C PRO A 21 -28.89 4.68 31.53
N ALA A 22 -28.12 5.09 30.51
CA ALA A 22 -27.19 4.21 29.82
C ALA A 22 -26.31 3.54 30.90
N ALA A 23 -26.40 2.21 30.99
CA ALA A 23 -25.46 1.43 31.78
C ALA A 23 -24.08 1.61 31.14
N ALA A 24 -23.36 2.63 31.61
CA ALA A 24 -21.96 2.82 31.33
C ALA A 24 -21.22 1.55 31.73
N GLN A 25 -20.36 1.07 30.84
CA GLN A 25 -19.52 -0.11 31.03
C GLN A 25 -18.89 -0.10 32.42
N GLN A 26 -19.29 -1.06 33.26
CA GLN A 26 -18.60 -1.35 34.52
C GLN A 26 -17.16 -1.74 34.17
N ALA A 27 -16.22 -0.84 34.46
CA ALA A 27 -14.82 -1.18 34.62
C ALA A 27 -14.73 -2.31 35.66
N GLY A 28 -14.01 -3.38 35.33
CA GLY A 28 -13.84 -4.53 36.22
C GLY A 28 -13.26 -4.12 37.59
N PRO A 29 -13.46 -4.93 38.65
CA PRO A 29 -13.08 -4.56 40.01
C PRO A 29 -11.57 -4.32 40.09
N LEU A 30 -11.17 -3.11 40.50
CA LEU A 30 -9.81 -2.83 40.92
C LEU A 30 -9.48 -3.68 42.17
N PRO A 31 -8.25 -4.19 42.32
CA PRO A 31 -7.87 -4.95 43.50
C PRO A 31 -8.06 -4.10 44.79
N PRO A 32 -8.58 -4.68 45.88
CA PRO A 32 -8.85 -3.93 47.11
C PRO A 32 -7.55 -3.41 47.72
N ILE A 33 -7.43 -2.09 47.84
CA ILE A 33 -6.29 -1.43 48.49
C ILE A 33 -6.51 -1.50 50.01
N ALA A 34 -5.60 -2.12 50.74
CA ALA A 34 -5.66 -2.21 52.20
C ALA A 34 -5.55 -0.81 52.86
N PRO A 35 -6.20 -0.56 54.02
CA PRO A 35 -6.06 0.70 54.75
C PRO A 35 -4.60 0.93 55.17
N GLY A 36 -3.99 2.03 54.71
CA GLY A 36 -2.59 2.37 54.97
C GLY A 36 -1.66 2.33 53.74
N ASN A 37 -2.16 1.89 52.58
CA ASN A 37 -1.36 1.82 51.35
C ASN A 37 -1.74 2.95 50.37
N THR A 38 -0.74 3.49 49.65
CA THR A 38 -0.92 4.53 48.63
C THR A 38 -0.79 3.92 47.23
N LEU A 39 -1.79 4.08 46.38
CA LEU A 39 -1.75 3.67 44.96
C LEU A 39 -1.26 4.83 44.10
N LEU A 40 -0.16 4.63 43.38
CA LEU A 40 0.34 5.55 42.36
C LEU A 40 0.18 4.93 40.98
N THR A 41 -0.76 5.43 40.20
CA THR A 41 -0.94 5.04 38.79
C THR A 41 -0.22 6.04 37.90
N VAL A 42 0.76 5.57 37.14
CA VAL A 42 1.49 6.39 36.17
C VAL A 42 1.11 5.90 34.78
N SER A 43 0.66 6.83 33.94
CA SER A 43 0.59 6.63 32.49
C SER A 43 1.68 7.46 31.86
N ALA A 44 2.51 6.84 31.02
CA ALA A 44 3.58 7.50 30.30
C ALA A 44 3.44 7.23 28.80
N GLU A 45 3.68 8.25 28.00
CA GLU A 45 3.72 8.15 26.53
C GLU A 45 5.15 8.45 26.08
N GLY A 46 5.76 7.53 25.33
CA GLY A 46 7.04 7.72 24.67
C GLY A 46 6.84 7.99 23.18
N ARG A 47 7.53 9.00 22.64
CA ARG A 47 7.64 9.23 21.20
C ARG A 47 9.12 9.25 20.83
N THR A 48 9.51 8.45 19.85
CA THR A 48 10.83 8.54 19.22
C THR A 48 10.67 8.94 17.75
N THR A 49 11.60 9.74 17.24
CA THR A 49 11.66 10.15 15.84
C THR A 49 13.01 9.75 15.30
N HIS A 50 13.02 8.91 14.26
CA HIS A 50 14.24 8.46 13.61
C HIS A 50 14.30 8.95 12.17
N ALA A 51 15.50 9.33 11.72
CA ALA A 51 15.73 9.56 10.30
C ALA A 51 15.70 8.22 9.55
N PRO A 52 15.10 8.15 8.36
CA PRO A 52 15.10 6.93 7.57
C PRO A 52 16.51 6.57 7.10
N GLU A 53 16.79 5.28 7.01
CA GLU A 53 18.10 4.75 6.63
C GLU A 53 18.10 4.13 5.23
N LEU A 54 16.91 3.78 4.71
CA LEU A 54 16.72 3.13 3.43
C LEU A 54 15.66 3.85 2.60
N ALA A 55 15.96 4.06 1.31
CA ALA A 55 14.97 4.39 0.29
C ALA A 55 14.74 3.15 -0.56
N VAL A 56 13.50 2.69 -0.58
CA VAL A 56 13.04 1.64 -1.50
C VAL A 56 12.31 2.31 -2.64
N PHE A 57 12.76 2.04 -3.86
CA PHE A 57 12.12 2.55 -5.07
C PHE A 57 12.10 1.45 -6.14
N SER A 58 11.24 1.60 -7.14
CA SER A 58 11.26 0.73 -8.31
C SER A 58 11.61 1.52 -9.56
N ALA A 59 12.36 0.88 -10.44
CA ALA A 59 12.72 1.41 -11.75
C ALA A 59 12.40 0.35 -12.80
N GLY A 60 11.86 0.77 -13.93
CA GLY A 60 11.36 -0.10 -14.96
C GLY A 60 11.63 0.45 -16.35
N VAL A 61 11.60 -0.48 -17.30
CA VAL A 61 11.57 -0.16 -18.72
C VAL A 61 10.33 -0.81 -19.31
N THR A 62 9.56 0.00 -20.03
CA THR A 62 8.48 -0.45 -20.90
C THR A 62 8.85 -0.18 -22.35
N THR A 63 8.81 -1.21 -23.19
CA THR A 63 9.08 -1.15 -24.62
C THR A 63 7.88 -1.67 -25.40
N GLN A 64 7.78 -1.26 -26.67
CA GLN A 64 6.76 -1.74 -27.59
C GLN A 64 7.41 -2.26 -28.86
N GLY A 65 6.81 -3.28 -29.47
CA GLY A 65 7.28 -3.88 -30.71
C GLY A 65 6.12 -4.44 -31.51
N THR A 66 6.36 -4.73 -32.79
CA THR A 66 5.35 -5.35 -33.66
C THR A 66 5.10 -6.80 -33.27
N THR A 67 6.13 -7.46 -32.72
CA THR A 67 6.06 -8.82 -32.18
C THR A 67 6.42 -8.83 -30.69
N ALA A 68 5.96 -9.85 -29.97
CA ALA A 68 6.32 -10.06 -28.57
C ALA A 68 7.84 -10.24 -28.37
N GLY A 69 8.51 -10.93 -29.29
CA GLY A 69 9.95 -11.16 -29.24
C GLY A 69 10.77 -9.88 -29.43
N GLU A 70 10.36 -9.02 -30.37
CA GLU A 70 10.99 -7.71 -30.57
C GLU A 70 10.84 -6.84 -29.32
N ALA A 71 9.62 -6.75 -28.76
CA ALA A 71 9.35 -5.98 -27.55
C ALA A 71 10.21 -6.47 -26.37
N LEU A 72 10.26 -7.79 -26.13
CA LEU A 72 11.03 -8.39 -25.04
C LEU A 72 12.55 -8.25 -25.22
N GLY A 73 13.06 -8.42 -26.45
CA GLY A 73 14.49 -8.28 -26.74
C GLY A 73 14.98 -6.85 -26.53
N ALA A 74 14.22 -5.87 -27.02
CA ALA A 74 14.48 -4.45 -26.77
C ALA A 74 14.41 -4.13 -25.27
N ASN A 75 13.40 -4.68 -24.56
CA ASN A 75 13.24 -4.49 -23.13
C ASN A 75 14.43 -5.01 -22.33
N SER A 76 14.85 -6.25 -22.61
CA SER A 76 15.94 -6.92 -21.91
C SER A 76 17.26 -6.17 -22.10
N THR A 77 17.51 -5.66 -23.30
CA THR A 77 18.70 -4.85 -23.61
C THR A 77 18.71 -3.53 -22.84
N ALA A 78 17.57 -2.84 -22.80
CA ALA A 78 17.44 -1.60 -22.07
C ALA A 78 17.56 -1.82 -20.55
N MET A 79 16.92 -2.86 -20.02
CA MET A 79 17.00 -3.21 -18.60
C MET A 79 18.42 -3.58 -18.17
N ALA A 80 19.17 -4.29 -19.02
CA ALA A 80 20.58 -4.60 -18.73
C ALA A 80 21.44 -3.32 -18.58
N ARG A 81 21.15 -2.27 -19.35
CA ARG A 81 21.81 -0.96 -19.21
C ARG A 81 21.43 -0.28 -17.89
N VAL A 82 20.13 -0.29 -17.54
CA VAL A 82 19.64 0.25 -16.27
C VAL A 82 20.31 -0.44 -15.08
N ILE A 83 20.39 -1.78 -15.08
CA ILE A 83 21.06 -2.54 -14.01
C ILE A 83 22.56 -2.20 -13.95
N ALA A 84 23.23 -2.07 -15.09
CA ALA A 84 24.64 -1.69 -15.13
C ALA A 84 24.88 -0.30 -14.53
N GLU A 85 24.01 0.69 -14.83
CA GLU A 85 24.10 2.02 -14.26
C GLU A 85 23.78 2.06 -12.76
N LEU A 86 22.80 1.27 -12.28
CA LEU A 86 22.55 1.09 -10.84
C LEU A 86 23.81 0.60 -10.12
N LYS A 87 24.50 -0.40 -10.70
CA LYS A 87 25.76 -0.92 -10.16
C LYS A 87 26.87 0.14 -10.17
N ARG A 88 27.00 0.92 -11.26
CA ARG A 88 27.96 2.04 -11.35
C ARG A 88 27.68 3.17 -10.36
N ALA A 89 26.40 3.40 -10.05
CA ALA A 89 25.98 4.36 -9.04
C ALA A 89 26.26 3.90 -7.59
N GLY A 90 26.83 2.70 -7.41
CA GLY A 90 27.25 2.17 -6.12
C GLY A 90 26.17 1.40 -5.38
N ILE A 91 25.10 0.98 -6.07
CA ILE A 91 24.09 0.09 -5.51
C ILE A 91 24.59 -1.35 -5.61
N ALA A 92 24.59 -2.06 -4.48
CA ALA A 92 25.04 -3.43 -4.44
C ALA A 92 24.06 -4.34 -5.19
N GLU A 93 24.57 -5.41 -5.80
CA GLU A 93 23.74 -6.37 -6.54
C GLU A 93 22.66 -7.02 -5.68
N ARG A 94 22.95 -7.27 -4.40
CA ARG A 94 21.96 -7.76 -3.41
C ARG A 94 20.80 -6.79 -3.16
N ASP A 95 20.97 -5.53 -3.52
CA ASP A 95 20.01 -4.46 -3.32
C ASP A 95 19.21 -4.16 -4.60
N ILE A 96 19.45 -4.91 -5.69
CA ILE A 96 18.71 -4.84 -6.95
C ILE A 96 18.00 -6.18 -7.16
N GLN A 97 16.67 -6.17 -7.23
CA GLN A 97 15.88 -7.37 -7.44
C GLN A 97 14.84 -7.16 -8.53
N THR A 98 14.85 -7.99 -9.58
CA THR A 98 13.77 -7.99 -10.57
C THR A 98 12.46 -8.37 -9.89
N SER A 99 11.49 -7.47 -9.96
CA SER A 99 10.19 -7.64 -9.29
C SER A 99 9.10 -8.08 -10.25
N ASN A 100 9.18 -7.68 -11.52
CA ASN A 100 8.15 -8.02 -12.50
C ASN A 100 8.71 -8.07 -13.93
N LEU A 101 8.22 -9.02 -14.73
CA LEU A 101 8.40 -9.06 -16.18
C LEU A 101 7.09 -9.52 -16.79
N ALA A 102 6.49 -8.67 -17.63
CA ALA A 102 5.22 -8.94 -18.28
C ALA A 102 5.28 -8.55 -19.76
N VAL A 103 4.64 -9.35 -20.61
CA VAL A 103 4.45 -9.02 -22.03
C VAL A 103 2.96 -9.11 -22.34
N ASN A 104 2.39 -7.99 -22.77
CA ASN A 104 0.96 -7.86 -23.01
C ASN A 104 0.70 -7.40 -24.45
N PRO A 105 -0.30 -7.95 -25.16
CA PRO A 105 -0.72 -7.41 -26.45
C PRO A 105 -1.30 -6.00 -26.29
N VAL A 106 -1.06 -5.15 -27.28
CA VAL A 106 -1.66 -3.82 -27.41
C VAL A 106 -2.74 -3.90 -28.47
N TYR A 107 -3.98 -3.55 -28.12
CA TYR A 107 -5.11 -3.56 -29.03
C TYR A 107 -5.36 -2.18 -29.62
N SER A 108 -5.87 -2.13 -30.85
CA SER A 108 -6.38 -0.90 -31.46
C SER A 108 -7.59 -0.38 -30.70
N ASN A 109 -7.75 0.94 -30.65
CA ASN A 109 -8.96 1.55 -30.12
C ASN A 109 -10.19 1.10 -30.93
N PRO A 110 -11.34 0.85 -30.28
CA PRO A 110 -12.59 0.59 -30.97
C PRO A 110 -12.95 1.81 -31.82
N VAL A 111 -13.28 1.57 -33.08
CA VAL A 111 -13.74 2.61 -34.00
C VAL A 111 -15.21 2.35 -34.27
N ARG A 112 -16.05 3.35 -34.00
CA ARG A 112 -17.46 3.32 -34.38
C ARG A 112 -17.60 3.86 -35.78
N GLU A 113 -18.11 3.05 -36.69
CA GLU A 113 -18.28 3.44 -38.09
C GLU A 113 -19.53 4.29 -38.26
N ALA A 114 -19.60 5.04 -39.38
CA ALA A 114 -20.77 5.83 -39.72
C ALA A 114 -22.05 4.99 -39.88
N SER A 115 -21.91 3.68 -40.11
CA SER A 115 -22.99 2.68 -40.14
C SER A 115 -23.55 2.33 -38.75
N GLY A 116 -22.93 2.81 -37.66
CA GLY A 116 -23.30 2.49 -36.28
C GLY A 116 -22.68 1.20 -35.74
N GLU A 117 -22.00 0.41 -36.58
CA GLU A 117 -21.28 -0.80 -36.19
C GLU A 117 -19.96 -0.49 -35.47
N GLU A 118 -19.64 -1.29 -34.46
CA GLU A 118 -18.39 -1.19 -33.69
C GLU A 118 -17.36 -2.17 -34.23
N ARG A 119 -16.21 -1.66 -34.67
CA ARG A 119 -15.16 -2.50 -35.25
C ARG A 119 -14.41 -3.24 -34.14
N VAL A 120 -14.28 -4.56 -34.26
CA VAL A 120 -13.60 -5.41 -33.27
C VAL A 120 -12.14 -4.96 -33.08
N PRO A 121 -11.67 -4.73 -31.83
CA PRO A 121 -10.27 -4.40 -31.54
C PRO A 121 -9.31 -5.49 -32.02
N ARG A 122 -8.26 -5.09 -32.74
CA ARG A 122 -7.22 -5.98 -33.27
C ARG A 122 -5.90 -5.67 -32.62
N ILE A 123 -5.05 -6.69 -32.46
CA ILE A 123 -3.71 -6.51 -31.88
C ILE A 123 -2.89 -5.67 -32.87
N VAL A 124 -2.36 -4.55 -32.39
CA VAL A 124 -1.51 -3.62 -33.16
C VAL A 124 -0.04 -3.72 -32.76
N GLY A 125 0.27 -4.46 -31.70
CA GLY A 125 1.63 -4.72 -31.26
C GLY A 125 1.67 -5.40 -29.89
N TYR A 126 2.85 -5.43 -29.30
CA TYR A 126 3.09 -5.99 -27.98
C TYR A 126 3.88 -4.99 -27.14
N ARG A 127 3.56 -4.95 -25.85
CA ARG A 127 4.25 -4.16 -24.84
C ARG A 127 4.93 -5.10 -23.87
N ALA A 128 6.23 -4.93 -23.69
CA ALA A 128 6.99 -5.62 -22.66
C ALA A 128 7.33 -4.62 -21.56
N THR A 129 7.08 -5.00 -20.31
CA THR A 129 7.39 -4.22 -19.11
C THR A 129 8.26 -5.06 -18.20
N ASN A 130 9.36 -4.50 -17.74
CA ASN A 130 10.25 -5.11 -16.75
C ASN A 130 10.53 -4.08 -15.68
N THR A 131 10.46 -4.49 -14.42
CA THR A 131 10.61 -3.61 -13.26
C THR A 131 11.55 -4.26 -12.26
N VAL A 132 12.50 -3.50 -11.75
CA VAL A 132 13.40 -3.85 -10.66
C VAL A 132 13.05 -3.04 -9.41
N SER A 133 13.05 -3.69 -8.25
CA SER A 133 13.03 -3.05 -6.94
C SER A 133 14.47 -2.81 -6.49
N VAL A 134 14.71 -1.62 -5.97
CA VAL A 134 16.04 -1.13 -5.60
C VAL A 134 16.00 -0.61 -4.17
N ARG A 135 16.98 -1.06 -3.38
CA ARG A 135 17.19 -0.65 -1.98
C ARG A 135 18.42 0.26 -1.90
N GLN A 136 18.21 1.55 -1.68
CA GLN A 136 19.29 2.52 -1.59
C GLN A 136 19.51 3.00 -0.16
N ARG A 137 20.72 2.77 0.35
CA ARG A 137 21.16 3.17 1.70
C ARG A 137 21.72 4.60 1.72
N LYS A 138 22.29 5.06 0.60
CA LYS A 138 22.86 6.40 0.46
C LYS A 138 21.80 7.39 -0.03
N LEU A 139 21.00 7.92 0.89
CA LEU A 139 19.87 8.80 0.54
C LEU A 139 20.28 10.11 -0.16
N GLY A 140 21.45 10.67 0.17
CA GLY A 140 21.95 11.91 -0.44
C GLY A 140 22.19 11.83 -1.95
N ASP A 141 22.44 10.62 -2.46
CA ASP A 141 22.72 10.39 -3.89
C ASP A 141 21.45 10.02 -4.69
N PHE A 142 20.27 9.95 -4.05
CA PHE A 142 19.04 9.44 -4.67
C PHE A 142 18.66 10.20 -5.95
N GLY A 143 18.64 11.53 -5.92
CA GLY A 143 18.28 12.33 -7.10
C GLY A 143 19.19 12.04 -8.30
N LYS A 144 20.50 11.98 -8.07
CA LYS A 144 21.50 11.66 -9.10
C LYS A 144 21.34 10.25 -9.66
N VAL A 145 20.96 9.29 -8.81
CA VAL A 145 20.64 7.92 -9.24
C VAL A 145 19.45 7.95 -10.21
N ILE A 146 18.36 8.62 -9.85
CA ILE A 146 17.18 8.72 -10.73
C ILE A 146 17.52 9.36 -12.08
N ASP A 147 18.26 10.47 -12.09
CA ASP A 147 18.68 11.13 -13.33
C ASP A 147 19.49 10.17 -14.24
N THR A 148 20.39 9.39 -13.64
CA THR A 148 21.20 8.40 -14.36
C THR A 148 20.34 7.27 -14.93
N LEU A 149 19.33 6.82 -14.20
CA LEU A 149 18.43 5.75 -14.66
C LEU A 149 17.58 6.20 -15.84
N VAL A 150 17.04 7.41 -15.78
CA VAL A 150 16.26 7.99 -16.88
C VAL A 150 17.15 8.13 -18.12
N ALA A 151 18.38 8.62 -17.97
CA ALA A 151 19.35 8.68 -19.06
C ALA A 151 19.72 7.29 -19.63
N ALA A 152 19.74 6.26 -18.79
CA ALA A 152 20.00 4.87 -19.18
C ALA A 152 18.83 4.19 -19.92
N GLY A 153 17.64 4.80 -19.90
CA GLY A 153 16.43 4.32 -20.57
C GLY A 153 15.35 3.77 -19.64
N ALA A 154 15.48 3.96 -18.32
CA ALA A 154 14.36 3.74 -17.41
C ALA A 154 13.26 4.78 -17.71
N ASN A 155 12.05 4.29 -17.96
CA ASN A 155 10.89 5.14 -18.29
C ASN A 155 9.71 4.91 -17.35
N GLU A 156 9.92 4.09 -16.32
CA GLU A 156 9.01 3.87 -15.23
C GLU A 156 9.81 3.97 -13.92
N VAL A 157 9.43 4.88 -13.04
CA VAL A 157 10.07 5.05 -11.73
C VAL A 157 8.98 5.28 -10.70
N ASN A 158 8.94 4.48 -9.65
CA ASN A 158 7.97 4.62 -8.56
C ASN A 158 8.66 4.69 -7.20
N GLY A 159 8.08 5.45 -6.27
CA GLY A 159 8.68 5.76 -4.97
C GLY A 159 9.35 7.15 -4.95
N PRO A 160 10.28 7.41 -4.02
CA PRO A 160 10.81 6.49 -3.00
C PRO A 160 9.87 6.32 -1.81
N ASN A 161 9.89 5.13 -1.20
CA ASN A 161 9.39 4.89 0.14
C ASN A 161 10.55 4.82 1.12
N PHE A 162 10.50 5.64 2.17
CA PHE A 162 11.56 5.72 3.17
C PHE A 162 11.26 4.78 4.34
N GLN A 163 12.25 3.95 4.71
CA GLN A 163 12.12 2.92 5.73
C GLN A 163 13.37 2.91 6.61
N LEU A 164 13.22 2.37 7.82
CA LEU A 164 14.34 1.91 8.64
C LEU A 164 14.77 0.54 8.11
N ASP A 165 16.08 0.27 8.05
CA ASP A 165 16.61 -1.03 7.60
C ASP A 165 16.29 -2.15 8.60
N ASP A 166 16.13 -1.78 9.87
CA ASP A 166 15.65 -2.64 10.95
C ASP A 166 14.54 -1.92 11.73
N GLN A 167 13.36 -2.54 11.83
CA GLN A 167 12.22 -1.96 12.57
C GLN A 167 12.12 -2.45 14.02
N ASP A 168 12.97 -3.39 14.44
CA ASP A 168 12.98 -3.93 15.80
C ASP A 168 13.47 -2.93 16.88
N PRO A 169 14.46 -2.05 16.65
CA PRO A 169 14.96 -1.16 17.70
C PRO A 169 14.04 0.01 18.05
N ALA A 170 12.95 0.23 17.31
CA ALA A 170 12.01 1.33 17.58
C ALA A 170 10.99 0.99 18.69
N LEU A 171 11.10 -0.20 19.30
CA LEU A 171 10.19 -0.72 20.32
C LEU A 171 10.81 -0.79 21.73
N ASP A 172 12.06 -0.35 21.93
CA ASP A 172 12.76 -0.38 23.23
C ASP A 172 13.17 1.04 23.71
#